data_AF-A0A1H5R858-F1
#
_entry.id   AF-A0A1H5R858-F1
#
_cell.length_a   1.000
_cell.length_b   1.000
_cell.length_c   1.000
_cell.angle_alpha   90.00
_cell.angle_beta   90.00
_cell.angle_gamma   90.00
#
_symmetry.space_group_name_H-M   'P 1'
#
loop_
_entity.id
_entity.type
_entity.pdbx_description
1 polymer ?
#
loop_
_entity_poly.entity_id
_entity_poly.type
_entity_poly.pdbx_seq_one_letter_code
_entity_poly.pdbx_strand_id
1 'polypeptide(L)' 'MRSYHWPPVLPVVALVLMPFLPFVNTTGLWLGLPRMIVWGAFWCLMFTPALLLSERLMRGREEEP' A
#
# COMPACT_ATOMS: atom_id res chain seq x y z
N MET A 1 5.68 4.65 22.37
CA MET A 1 4.56 4.55 21.41
C MET A 1 5.14 4.52 20.00
N ARG A 2 5.67 3.38 19.57
CA ARG A 2 6.53 3.31 18.37
C ARG A 2 5.69 2.86 17.18
N SER A 3 5.09 3.83 16.50
CA SER A 3 4.80 3.83 15.06
C SER A 3 4.38 2.49 14.42
N TYR A 4 3.41 1.82 15.04
CA TYR A 4 2.93 0.50 14.63
C TYR A 4 2.01 0.55 13.39
N HIS A 5 1.61 1.75 12.97
CA HIS A 5 0.71 1.97 11.83
C HIS A 5 1.45 2.18 10.52
N TRP A 6 2.79 2.20 10.51
CA TRP A 6 3.58 2.43 9.30
C TRP A 6 3.36 1.40 8.18
N PRO A 7 3.21 0.08 8.46
CA PRO A 7 2.99 -0.91 7.40
C PRO A 7 1.75 -0.64 6.55
N PRO A 8 0.54 -0.39 7.12
CA PRO A 8 -0.62 -0.01 6.31
C PRO A 8 -0.63 1.46 5.87
N VAL A 9 0.11 2.36 6.53
CA VAL A 9 0.22 3.77 6.07
C VAL A 9 0.90 3.86 4.71
N LEU A 10 1.88 2.99 4.42
CA LEU A 10 2.59 2.98 3.14
C LEU A 10 1.64 2.81 1.93
N PRO A 11 0.76 1.79 1.85
CA PRO A 11 -0.19 1.66 0.75
C PRO A 11 -1.27 2.74 0.74
N VAL A 12 -1.72 3.25 1.91
CA VAL A 12 -2.65 4.39 1.97
C VAL A 12 -2.04 5.63 1.31
N VAL A 13 -0.83 6.00 1.71
CA VAL A 13 -0.13 7.18 1.20
C VAL A 13 0.09 7.05 -0.31
N ALA A 14 0.48 5.86 -0.79
CA ALA A 14 0.67 5.62 -2.21
C ALA A 14 -0.62 5.71 -3.05
N LEU A 15 -1.77 5.35 -2.48
CA LEU A 15 -3.09 5.53 -3.10
C LEU A 15 -3.56 6.99 -3.05
N VAL A 16 -3.31 7.71 -1.94
CA VAL A 16 -3.70 9.13 -1.79
C VAL A 16 -2.88 10.03 -2.70
N LEU A 17 -1.58 9.75 -2.85
CA LEU A 17 -0.71 10.52 -3.73
C LEU A 17 -0.93 10.18 -5.21
N MET A 18 -1.58 9.06 -5.55
CA MET A 18 -1.87 8.61 -6.92
C MET A 18 -2.23 9.73 -7.94
N PRO A 19 -3.14 10.69 -7.68
CA PRO A 19 -3.44 11.78 -8.62
C PRO A 19 -2.31 12.79 -8.82
N PHE A 20 -1.39 12.91 -7.86
CA PHE A 20 -0.24 13.81 -7.88
C PHE A 20 1.01 13.20 -8.55
N LEU A 21 1.05 11.89 -8.81
CA LEU A 21 2.21 11.28 -9.50
C LEU A 21 2.01 11.35 -11.03
N PRO A 22 2.85 12.11 -11.76
CA PRO A 22 2.69 12.32 -13.21
C PRO A 22 2.89 11.04 -14.03
N PHE A 23 3.50 10.00 -13.46
CA PHE A 23 3.63 8.69 -14.12
C PHE A 23 2.38 7.81 -14.01
N VAL A 24 1.52 8.07 -13.03
CA VAL A 24 0.20 7.43 -12.89
C VAL A 24 -0.82 8.20 -13.71
N ASN A 25 -0.76 9.53 -13.65
CA ASN A 25 -1.59 10.47 -14.42
C ASN A 25 -1.00 10.75 -15.80
N THR A 26 -0.64 9.69 -16.54
CA THR A 26 -0.24 9.83 -17.94
C THR A 26 -1.17 8.99 -18.80
N THR A 27 -1.45 9.47 -20.00
CA THR A 27 -2.29 8.80 -21.02
C THR A 27 -1.65 7.54 -21.59
N GLY A 28 -0.42 7.19 -21.18
CA GLY A 28 0.24 5.96 -21.60
C GLY A 28 -0.49 4.72 -21.09
N LEU A 29 -0.90 3.85 -22.01
CA LEU A 29 -1.45 2.53 -21.67
C LEU A 29 -0.31 1.62 -21.18
N TRP A 30 -0.49 0.94 -20.05
CA TRP A 30 0.42 -0.08 -19.54
C TRP A 30 -0.34 -1.40 -19.51
N LEU A 31 0.17 -2.42 -20.23
CA LEU A 31 -0.56 -3.67 -20.51
C LEU A 31 -1.93 -3.49 -21.21
N GLY A 32 -2.16 -2.35 -21.86
CA GLY A 32 -3.45 -2.03 -22.49
C GLY A 32 -4.48 -1.39 -21.55
N LEU A 33 -4.13 -1.14 -20.29
CA LEU A 33 -4.98 -0.42 -19.33
C LEU A 33 -4.37 0.93 -18.91
N PRO A 34 -5.20 1.89 -18.46
CA PRO A 34 -4.71 3.12 -17.83
C PRO A 34 -3.77 2.78 -16.67
N ARG A 35 -2.58 3.41 -16.64
CA ARG A 35 -1.58 3.23 -15.56
C ARG A 35 -2.16 3.48 -14.17
N MET A 36 -3.17 4.33 -14.09
CA MET A 36 -3.98 4.55 -12.89
C MET A 36 -4.58 3.24 -12.37
N ILE A 37 -5.24 2.44 -13.20
CA ILE A 37 -5.84 1.17 -12.75
C ILE A 37 -4.77 0.19 -12.26
N VAL A 38 -3.65 0.07 -12.99
CA VAL A 38 -2.59 -0.88 -12.62
C VAL A 38 -1.92 -0.47 -11.30
N TRP A 39 -1.69 0.82 -11.10
CA TRP A 39 -1.14 1.35 -9.85
C TRP A 39 -2.08 1.10 -8.67
N GLY A 40 -3.38 1.38 -8.83
CA GLY A 40 -4.38 1.14 -7.81
C GLY A 40 -4.49 -0.34 -7.45
N ALA A 41 -4.52 -1.22 -8.45
CA ALA A 41 -4.58 -2.67 -8.26
C ALA A 41 -3.33 -3.20 -7.53
N PHE A 42 -2.14 -2.71 -7.89
CA PHE A 42 -0.89 -3.09 -7.23
C PHE A 42 -0.90 -2.71 -5.75
N TRP A 43 -1.28 -1.48 -5.41
CA TRP A 43 -1.33 -1.04 -4.02
C TRP A 43 -2.48 -1.66 -3.21
N CYS A 44 -3.60 -1.99 -3.87
CA CYS A 44 -4.67 -2.78 -3.27
C CYS A 44 -4.19 -4.20 -2.91
N LEU A 45 -3.42 -4.84 -3.79
CA LEU A 45 -2.77 -6.13 -3.49
C LEU A 45 -1.75 -6.02 -2.35
N MET A 46 -1.01 -4.91 -2.27
CA MET A 46 -0.05 -4.65 -1.18
C MET A 46 -0.70 -4.33 0.17
N PHE A 47 -1.99 -4.00 0.20
CA PHE A 47 -2.73 -3.82 1.46
C PHE A 47 -2.83 -5.12 2.26
N THR A 48 -3.08 -6.25 1.59
CA THR A 48 -3.21 -7.57 2.22
C THR A 48 -1.95 -7.98 3.00
N PRO A 49 -0.73 -7.97 2.41
CA PRO A 49 0.48 -8.27 3.17
C PRO A 49 0.81 -7.19 4.20
N ALA A 50 0.44 -5.91 3.97
CA ALA A 50 0.65 -4.86 4.96
C ALA A 50 -0.17 -5.10 6.24
N LEU A 51 -1.43 -5.54 6.10
CA LEU A 51 -2.27 -5.93 7.23
C LEU A 51 -1.77 -7.21 7.89
N LEU A 52 -1.38 -8.21 7.11
CA LEU A 52 -0.81 -9.46 7.63
C LEU A 52 0.49 -9.21 8.42
N LEU A 53 1.35 -8.33 7.93
CA LEU A 53 2.60 -7.94 8.59
C LEU A 53 2.32 -7.16 9.88
N SER A 54 1.30 -6.29 9.86
CA SER A 54 0.80 -5.65 11.08
C SER A 54 0.39 -6.74 12.07
N GLU A 55 -0.59 -7.59 11.77
CA GLU A 55 -1.05 -8.65 12.68
C GLU A 55 0.10 -9.51 13.25
N ARG A 56 1.06 -9.91 12.41
CA ARG A 56 2.26 -10.65 12.83
C ARG A 56 3.08 -9.89 13.88
N LEU A 57 3.29 -8.59 13.68
CA LEU A 57 3.98 -7.72 14.62
C LEU A 57 3.16 -7.47 15.90
N MET A 58 1.83 -7.57 15.86
CA MET A 58 0.98 -7.47 17.08
C MET A 58 1.22 -8.71 17.93
N ARG A 59 1.09 -9.88 17.28
CA ARG A 59 1.10 -11.18 17.92
C ARG A 59 2.46 -11.52 18.54
N GLY A 60 3.57 -11.20 17.87
CA GLY A 60 4.90 -11.39 18.45
C GLY A 60 5.18 -10.53 19.69
N ARG A 61 4.34 -9.53 19.98
CA ARG A 61 4.48 -8.63 21.12
C ARG A 61 3.56 -8.98 22.30
N GLU A 62 2.50 -9.74 22.06
CA GLU A 62 1.68 -10.39 23.09
C GLU A 62 2.41 -11.58 23.73
N GLU A 63 3.35 -12.18 23.00
CA GLU A 63 4.21 -13.28 23.44
C GLU A 63 5.46 -12.84 24.23
N GLU A 64 5.69 -11.53 24.40
CA GLU A 64 6.79 -10.98 25.21
C GLU A 64 6.25 -10.58 26.61
N PRO A 65 6.45 -11.41 27.66
CA PRO A 65 5.89 -11.23 29.00
C PRO A 65 6.56 -10.13 29.85
#